data_AF-A0A935WDQ8-F1
#
_entry.id   AF-A0A935WDQ8-F1
#
_cell.length_a   1.000
_cell.length_b   1.000
_cell.length_c   1.000
_cell.angle_alpha   90.00
_cell.angle_beta   90.00
_cell.angle_gamma   90.00
#
_symmetry.space_group_name_H-M   'P 1'
#
loop_
_entity.id
_entity.type
_entity.pdbx_description
1 polymer ?
#
loop_
_entity_poly.entity_id
_entity_poly.type
_entity_poly.pdbx_seq_one_letter_code
_entity_poly.pdbx_strand_id
1 'polypeptide(L)'
;MTDLERLFRRLVDNLIAIDPARLHRPMPLADLLDSVIPYRTTRRALQVDSAEDYDMLILRLCAGEGGFVRMVADEISQLFQEQVTSPNPDLSVLRDYNKAELVLGTEPLAHALGPGPDEAYAPPDPPTPEPVEELIFPSAIEPAVPEPPARRPAESPAKRRSADVVPLPFTAEPTPPASPPMMPPPPRMTAEPEPSTRHGKGPRCSYCGGALPTGRPVNFCPHCGQNQALTRCPECQAEMEIGWRHCINCGHAMGEE
;
A
#
# COMPACT_ATOMS: atom_id res chain seq x y z
N MET A 1 10.11 -16.57 2.91
CA MET A 1 9.12 -15.62 2.39
C MET A 1 9.37 -14.29 3.06
N THR A 2 9.80 -13.30 2.30
CA THR A 2 10.13 -11.96 2.81
C THR A 2 8.85 -11.18 3.18
N ASP A 3 8.96 -10.12 3.97
CA ASP A 3 7.79 -9.31 4.34
C ASP A 3 7.21 -8.56 3.14
N LEU A 4 8.07 -8.19 2.18
CA LEU A 4 7.67 -7.66 0.87
C LEU A 4 6.86 -8.68 0.07
N GLU A 5 7.27 -9.95 0.03
CA GLU A 5 6.47 -10.99 -0.65
C GLU A 5 5.09 -11.16 0.00
N ARG A 6 4.99 -11.06 1.33
CA ARG A 6 3.69 -11.14 2.03
C ARG A 6 2.82 -9.94 1.68
N LEU A 7 3.41 -8.74 1.68
CA LEU A 7 2.75 -7.50 1.26
C LEU A 7 2.24 -7.61 -0.18
N PHE A 8 3.07 -8.09 -1.10
CA PHE A 8 2.73 -8.24 -2.51
C PHE A 8 1.62 -9.27 -2.73
N ARG A 9 1.68 -10.45 -2.11
CA ARG A 9 0.58 -11.43 -2.21
C ARG A 9 -0.72 -10.85 -1.69
N ARG A 10 -0.67 -10.14 -0.57
CA ARG A 10 -1.85 -9.48 -0.01
C ARG A 10 -2.42 -8.39 -0.93
N LEU A 11 -1.55 -7.63 -1.59
CA LEU A 11 -1.93 -6.66 -2.61
C LEU A 11 -2.66 -7.35 -3.76
N VAL A 12 -2.09 -8.43 -4.31
CA VAL A 12 -2.68 -9.19 -5.42
C VAL A 12 -4.04 -9.79 -5.03
N ASP A 13 -4.15 -10.42 -3.85
CA ASP A 13 -5.40 -10.97 -3.33
C ASP A 13 -6.50 -9.89 -3.24
N ASN A 14 -6.15 -8.72 -2.70
CA ASN A 14 -7.09 -7.62 -2.54
C ASN A 14 -7.50 -7.04 -3.90
N LEU A 15 -6.58 -6.93 -4.87
CA LEU A 15 -6.91 -6.48 -6.23
C LEU A 15 -7.86 -7.45 -6.93
N ILE A 16 -7.61 -8.76 -6.85
CA ILE A 16 -8.50 -9.79 -7.42
C ILE A 16 -9.90 -9.70 -6.80
N ALA A 17 -9.98 -9.48 -5.48
CA ALA A 17 -11.25 -9.36 -4.79
C ALA A 17 -12.03 -8.08 -5.16
N ILE A 18 -11.34 -7.00 -5.54
CA ILE A 18 -11.97 -5.74 -5.97
C ILE A 18 -12.36 -5.81 -7.45
N ASP A 19 -11.38 -6.03 -8.33
CA ASP A 19 -11.55 -6.18 -9.77
C ASP A 19 -10.27 -6.77 -10.39
N PRO A 20 -10.31 -7.98 -10.98
CA PRO A 20 -9.13 -8.61 -11.57
C PRO A 20 -8.54 -7.81 -12.73
N ALA A 21 -9.31 -6.96 -13.43
CA ALA A 21 -8.80 -6.14 -14.52
C ALA A 21 -7.79 -5.07 -14.06
N ARG A 22 -7.77 -4.74 -12.76
CA ARG A 22 -6.83 -3.76 -12.18
C ARG A 22 -5.40 -4.28 -12.07
N LEU A 23 -5.17 -5.60 -12.13
CA LEU A 23 -3.82 -6.19 -12.05
C LEU A 23 -2.89 -5.73 -13.18
N HIS A 24 -3.44 -5.35 -14.32
CA HIS A 24 -2.66 -4.96 -15.51
C HIS A 24 -2.71 -3.45 -15.81
N ARG A 25 -3.38 -2.67 -14.97
CA ARG A 25 -3.54 -1.22 -15.19
C ARG A 25 -2.61 -0.44 -14.27
N PRO A 26 -2.07 0.70 -14.73
CA PRO A 26 -1.43 1.65 -13.84
C PRO A 26 -2.42 2.11 -12.77
N MET A 27 -1.93 2.26 -11.54
CA MET A 27 -2.74 2.76 -10.45
C MET A 27 -1.94 3.77 -9.60
N PRO A 28 -2.58 4.80 -9.03
CA PRO A 28 -1.89 5.78 -8.21
C PRO A 28 -1.54 5.21 -6.83
N LEU A 29 -0.44 5.67 -6.25
CA LEU A 29 0.02 5.27 -4.91
C LEU A 29 -1.02 5.55 -3.81
N ALA A 30 -1.80 6.63 -3.92
CA ALA A 30 -2.89 6.93 -3.00
C ALA A 30 -3.94 5.81 -2.97
N ASP A 31 -4.33 5.30 -4.13
CA ASP A 31 -5.33 4.24 -4.26
C ASP A 31 -4.80 2.91 -3.71
N LEU A 32 -3.50 2.64 -3.89
CA LEU A 32 -2.84 1.52 -3.24
C LEU A 32 -2.98 1.61 -1.70
N LEU A 33 -2.65 2.76 -1.12
CA LEU A 33 -2.64 2.98 0.33
C LEU A 33 -4.05 3.05 0.95
N ASP A 34 -5.01 3.67 0.26
CA ASP A 34 -6.32 3.97 0.81
C ASP A 34 -7.35 2.87 0.55
N SER A 35 -7.24 2.16 -0.59
CA SER A 35 -8.25 1.18 -1.01
C SER A 35 -7.74 -0.26 -1.03
N VAL A 36 -6.52 -0.49 -1.52
CA VAL A 36 -6.04 -1.86 -1.80
C VAL A 36 -5.35 -2.48 -0.60
N ILE A 37 -4.44 -1.77 0.07
CA ILE A 37 -3.72 -2.29 1.24
C ILE A 37 -3.78 -1.36 2.46
N PRO A 38 -4.95 -0.93 2.96
CA PRO A 38 -5.03 0.02 4.07
C PRO A 38 -4.32 -0.49 5.34
N TYR A 39 -3.46 0.34 5.93
CA TYR A 39 -2.65 0.01 7.11
C TYR A 39 -3.45 -0.71 8.21
N ARG A 40 -4.61 -0.15 8.59
CA ARG A 40 -5.45 -0.68 9.69
C ARG A 40 -5.89 -2.12 9.47
N THR A 41 -6.18 -2.47 8.21
CA THR A 41 -6.74 -3.77 7.83
C THR A 41 -5.63 -4.78 7.54
N THR A 42 -4.47 -4.29 7.10
CA THR A 42 -3.39 -5.10 6.58
C THR A 42 -2.30 -5.40 7.63
N ARG A 43 -2.09 -4.52 8.63
CA ARG A 43 -1.01 -4.64 9.63
C ARG A 43 -0.96 -6.00 10.34
N ARG A 44 -2.12 -6.59 10.64
CA ARG A 44 -2.22 -7.87 11.36
C ARG A 44 -1.79 -9.04 10.47
N ALA A 45 -2.13 -9.00 9.19
CA ALA A 45 -1.77 -10.04 8.23
C ALA A 45 -0.26 -9.99 7.92
N LEU A 46 0.32 -8.80 7.92
CA LEU A 46 1.74 -8.58 7.66
C LEU A 46 2.63 -8.64 8.92
N GLN A 47 2.04 -8.78 10.10
CA GLN A 47 2.76 -8.78 11.38
C GLN A 47 3.59 -7.49 11.58
N VAL A 48 3.05 -6.36 11.17
CA VAL A 48 3.72 -5.06 11.31
C VAL A 48 3.35 -4.43 12.66
N ASP A 49 4.38 -4.08 13.42
CA ASP A 49 4.24 -3.57 14.79
C ASP A 49 3.88 -2.08 14.83
N SER A 50 4.44 -1.28 13.91
CA SER A 50 4.23 0.17 13.84
C SER A 50 3.73 0.68 12.48
N ALA A 51 3.24 1.92 12.45
CA ALA A 51 2.89 2.56 11.18
C ALA A 51 4.13 2.90 10.34
N GLU A 52 5.24 3.23 10.99
CA GLU A 52 6.52 3.55 10.33
C GLU A 52 7.09 2.33 9.61
N ASP A 53 7.02 1.14 10.23
CA ASP A 53 7.44 -0.11 9.59
C ASP A 53 6.61 -0.43 8.35
N TYR A 54 5.31 -0.13 8.39
CA TYR A 54 4.42 -0.29 7.23
C TYR A 54 4.82 0.69 6.12
N ASP A 55 4.99 1.97 6.43
CA ASP A 55 5.40 2.98 5.46
C ASP A 55 6.78 2.65 4.87
N MET A 56 7.73 2.14 5.67
CA MET A 56 9.01 1.63 5.19
C MET A 56 8.86 0.45 4.22
N LEU A 57 7.94 -0.49 4.48
CA LEU A 57 7.67 -1.60 3.55
C LEU A 57 7.08 -1.09 2.23
N ILE A 58 6.19 -0.10 2.27
CA ILE A 58 5.63 0.53 1.07
C ILE A 58 6.72 1.27 0.30
N LEU A 59 7.60 2.01 0.99
CA LEU A 59 8.71 2.71 0.38
C LEU A 59 9.64 1.74 -0.36
N ARG A 60 10.00 0.62 0.27
CA ARG A 60 10.80 -0.46 -0.34
C ARG A 60 10.12 -1.08 -1.55
N LEU A 61 8.80 -1.31 -1.47
CA LEU A 61 8.01 -1.81 -2.60
C LEU A 61 8.06 -0.83 -3.78
N CYS A 62 7.86 0.47 -3.53
CA CYS A 62 7.84 1.51 -4.56
C CYS A 62 9.25 1.83 -5.10
N ALA A 63 10.30 1.58 -4.31
CA ALA A 63 11.69 1.61 -4.77
C ALA A 63 12.01 0.47 -5.77
N GLY A 64 11.12 -0.49 -5.94
CA GLY A 64 11.28 -1.62 -6.86
C GLY A 64 12.04 -2.80 -6.26
N GLU A 65 12.15 -2.89 -4.94
CA GLU A 65 12.79 -4.02 -4.28
C GLU A 65 12.06 -5.33 -4.65
N GLY A 66 12.80 -6.32 -5.14
CA GLY A 66 12.24 -7.60 -5.59
C GLY A 66 11.43 -7.55 -6.89
N GLY A 67 11.39 -6.41 -7.58
CA GLY A 67 10.69 -6.28 -8.87
C GLY A 67 9.17 -6.44 -8.81
N PHE A 68 8.58 -6.39 -7.61
CA PHE A 68 7.14 -6.54 -7.38
C PHE A 68 6.32 -5.44 -8.04
N VAL A 69 6.84 -4.21 -7.98
CA VAL A 69 6.19 -3.01 -8.48
C VAL A 69 7.23 -2.17 -9.20
N ARG A 70 6.80 -1.49 -10.26
CA ARG A 70 7.58 -0.47 -10.96
C ARG A 70 6.79 0.83 -10.99
N MET A 71 7.42 1.94 -10.61
CA MET A 71 6.83 3.26 -10.83
C MET A 71 6.81 3.57 -12.33
N VAL A 72 5.79 4.30 -12.79
CA VAL A 72 5.71 4.74 -14.19
C VAL A 72 6.73 5.85 -14.47
N ALA A 73 6.99 6.71 -13.48
CA ALA A 73 8.00 7.75 -13.56
C ALA A 73 9.32 7.30 -12.91
N ASP A 74 10.39 7.22 -13.70
CA ASP A 74 11.70 6.74 -13.24
C ASP A 74 12.33 7.65 -12.19
N GLU A 75 12.14 8.96 -12.29
CA GLU A 75 12.64 9.96 -11.32
C GLU A 75 12.10 9.69 -9.91
N ILE A 76 10.82 9.28 -9.80
CA ILE A 76 10.17 8.97 -8.53
C ILE A 76 10.72 7.64 -7.97
N SER A 77 10.95 6.65 -8.84
CA SER A 77 11.58 5.39 -8.43
C SER A 77 12.98 5.61 -7.86
N GLN A 78 13.79 6.47 -8.50
CA GLN A 78 15.14 6.81 -8.04
C GLN A 78 15.10 7.52 -6.68
N LEU A 79 14.18 8.49 -6.52
CA LEU A 79 13.98 9.17 -5.24
C LEU A 79 13.65 8.17 -4.13
N PHE A 80 12.74 7.22 -4.35
CA PHE A 80 12.42 6.21 -3.34
C PHE A 80 13.62 5.29 -3.03
N GLN A 81 14.42 4.92 -4.02
CA GLN A 81 15.65 4.14 -3.82
C GLN A 81 16.69 4.89 -2.98
N GLU A 82 16.86 6.19 -3.22
CA GLU A 82 17.71 7.06 -2.41
C GLU A 82 17.23 7.09 -0.95
N GLN A 83 15.91 7.20 -0.72
CA GLN A 83 15.37 7.18 0.64
C GLN A 83 15.60 5.83 1.33
N VAL A 84 15.39 4.70 0.64
CA VAL A 84 15.63 3.36 1.21
C VAL A 84 17.10 3.15 1.60
N THR A 85 18.02 3.70 0.83
CA THR A 85 19.47 3.57 1.07
C THR A 85 19.99 4.58 2.09
N SER A 86 19.22 5.65 2.34
CA SER A 86 19.56 6.69 3.32
C SER A 86 19.57 6.11 4.74
N PRO A 87 20.53 6.50 5.60
CA PRO A 87 20.50 6.13 7.01
C PRO A 87 19.30 6.73 7.76
N ASN A 88 18.73 7.82 7.24
CA ASN A 88 17.53 8.47 7.75
C ASN A 88 16.52 8.61 6.61
N PRO A 89 15.72 7.57 6.33
CA PRO A 89 14.71 7.59 5.29
C PRO A 89 13.61 8.61 5.64
N ASP A 90 13.27 9.49 4.69
CA ASP A 90 12.09 10.34 4.82
C ASP A 90 10.86 9.61 4.26
N LEU A 91 9.91 9.28 5.14
CA LEU A 91 8.66 8.60 4.78
C LEU A 91 7.59 9.56 4.24
N SER A 92 7.75 10.87 4.44
CA SER A 92 6.78 11.87 3.97
C SER A 92 6.65 11.90 2.44
N VAL A 93 7.70 11.45 1.74
CA VAL A 93 7.74 11.31 0.28
C VAL A 93 6.61 10.44 -0.28
N LEU A 94 6.12 9.45 0.49
CA LEU A 94 4.99 8.62 0.07
C LEU A 94 3.69 9.45 -0.06
N ARG A 95 3.55 10.48 0.77
CA ARG A 95 2.41 11.40 0.73
C ARG A 95 2.59 12.47 -0.34
N ASP A 96 3.80 12.99 -0.50
CA ASP A 96 4.11 14.00 -1.49
C ASP A 96 3.89 13.48 -2.93
N TYR A 97 4.21 12.21 -3.16
CA TYR A 97 4.07 11.54 -4.45
C TYR A 97 2.85 10.60 -4.51
N ASN A 98 1.77 10.88 -3.78
CA ASN A 98 0.61 10.00 -3.73
C ASN A 98 -0.11 9.83 -5.10
N LYS A 99 0.08 10.76 -6.04
CA LYS A 99 -0.48 10.67 -7.41
C LYS A 99 0.41 9.89 -8.37
N ALA A 100 1.62 9.51 -7.95
CA ALA A 100 2.52 8.74 -8.79
C ALA A 100 1.90 7.38 -9.12
N GLU A 101 1.94 7.02 -10.39
CA GLU A 101 1.38 5.75 -10.86
C GLU A 101 2.42 4.64 -10.77
N LEU A 102 1.94 3.44 -10.46
CA LEU A 102 2.72 2.22 -10.39
C LEU A 102 2.07 1.10 -11.17
N VAL A 103 2.90 0.16 -11.62
CA VAL A 103 2.50 -1.04 -12.37
C VAL A 103 3.10 -2.27 -11.68
N LEU A 104 2.35 -3.36 -11.64
CA LEU A 104 2.80 -4.62 -11.06
C LEU A 104 3.81 -5.31 -11.99
N GLY A 105 4.85 -5.90 -11.41
CA GLY A 105 5.83 -6.70 -12.14
C GLY A 105 5.21 -8.00 -12.65
N THR A 106 5.49 -8.37 -13.90
CA THR A 106 4.87 -9.53 -14.57
C THR A 106 5.29 -10.87 -13.96
N GLU A 107 6.57 -11.02 -13.66
CA GLU A 107 7.16 -12.25 -13.11
C GLU A 107 6.68 -12.55 -11.68
N PRO A 108 6.78 -11.63 -10.70
CA PRO A 108 6.23 -11.89 -9.37
C PRO A 108 4.71 -12.03 -9.37
N LEU A 109 4.01 -11.33 -10.27
CA LEU A 109 2.55 -11.49 -10.42
C LEU A 109 2.18 -12.91 -10.88
N ALA A 110 2.88 -13.47 -11.86
CA ALA A 110 2.69 -14.85 -12.29
C ALA A 110 2.92 -15.83 -11.13
N HIS A 111 3.99 -15.64 -10.35
CA HIS A 111 4.26 -16.45 -9.16
C HIS A 111 3.17 -16.32 -8.08
N ALA A 112 2.58 -15.14 -7.91
CA ALA A 112 1.52 -14.91 -6.91
C ALA A 112 0.17 -15.51 -7.33
N LEU A 113 -0.17 -15.49 -8.62
CA LEU A 113 -1.36 -16.14 -9.16
C LEU A 113 -1.26 -17.67 -9.13
N GLY A 114 -0.03 -18.20 -9.04
CA GLY A 114 0.25 -19.63 -9.12
C GLY A 114 0.15 -20.15 -10.55
N PRO A 115 0.42 -21.45 -10.77
CA PRO A 115 0.26 -22.04 -12.08
C PRO A 115 -1.20 -21.94 -12.50
N GLY A 116 -1.44 -21.23 -13.60
CA GLY A 116 -2.78 -21.11 -14.16
C GLY A 116 -3.31 -22.47 -14.59
N PRO A 117 -4.64 -22.62 -14.80
CA PRO A 117 -5.21 -23.85 -15.33
C PRO A 117 -4.60 -24.27 -16.69
N ASP A 118 -4.04 -23.34 -17.45
CA ASP A 118 -3.40 -23.60 -18.75
C ASP A 118 -2.01 -24.24 -18.65
N GLU A 119 -1.26 -24.08 -17.55
CA GLU A 119 0.03 -24.76 -17.36
C GLU A 119 -0.15 -26.26 -17.07
N ALA A 120 -1.32 -26.68 -16.59
CA ALA A 120 -1.66 -28.09 -16.49
C ALA A 120 -1.87 -28.76 -17.87
N TYR A 121 -2.02 -27.96 -18.94
CA TYR A 121 -2.19 -28.42 -20.31
C TYR A 121 -0.92 -28.31 -21.16
N ALA A 122 0.18 -27.75 -20.63
CA ALA A 122 1.47 -27.73 -21.33
C ALA A 122 2.02 -29.17 -21.40
N PRO A 123 2.22 -29.75 -22.61
CA PRO A 123 2.91 -31.02 -22.74
C PRO A 123 4.31 -30.89 -22.12
N PRO A 124 4.84 -31.93 -21.45
CA PRO A 124 6.18 -31.87 -20.88
C PRO A 124 7.18 -31.50 -21.97
N ASP A 125 8.05 -30.54 -21.68
CA ASP A 125 9.14 -30.17 -22.59
C ASP A 125 9.92 -31.44 -22.97
N PRO A 126 10.18 -31.69 -24.27
CA PRO A 126 11.02 -32.80 -24.65
C PRO A 126 12.38 -32.64 -23.97
N PRO A 127 12.98 -33.73 -23.46
CA PRO A 127 14.22 -33.65 -22.71
C PRO A 127 15.28 -32.95 -23.55
N THR A 128 15.82 -31.85 -23.03
CA THR A 128 17.00 -31.18 -23.58
C THR A 128 18.11 -32.23 -23.64
N PRO A 129 18.65 -32.57 -24.83
CA PRO A 129 19.76 -33.50 -24.89
C PRO A 129 20.94 -32.88 -24.13
N GLU A 130 21.48 -33.62 -23.18
CA GLU A 130 22.68 -33.24 -22.45
C GLU A 130 23.81 -32.93 -23.44
N PRO A 131 24.61 -31.87 -23.19
CA PRO A 131 25.72 -31.54 -24.08
C PRO A 131 26.73 -32.67 -24.06
N VAL A 132 26.83 -33.40 -25.17
CA VAL A 132 27.98 -34.27 -25.45
C VAL A 132 29.21 -33.38 -25.62
N GLU A 133 30.17 -33.54 -24.70
CA GLU A 133 31.49 -32.93 -24.76
C GLU A 133 32.24 -33.31 -26.05
N GLU A 134 32.77 -32.27 -26.68
CA GLU A 134 34.02 -32.22 -27.45
C GLU A 134 34.19 -33.10 -28.69
N LEU A 135 34.02 -32.44 -29.86
CA LEU A 135 34.98 -32.59 -30.95
C LEU A 135 35.51 -31.23 -31.38
N ILE A 136 36.77 -31.03 -31.02
CA ILE A 136 37.67 -29.91 -31.29
C ILE A 136 37.81 -29.70 -32.80
N PHE A 137 37.55 -28.48 -33.28
CA PHE A 137 38.09 -27.97 -34.54
C PHE A 137 38.98 -26.75 -34.25
N PRO A 138 40.30 -26.80 -34.51
CA PRO A 138 41.17 -25.64 -34.36
C PRO A 138 41.33 -24.89 -35.68
N SER A 139 40.89 -23.62 -35.74
CA SER A 139 41.40 -22.55 -36.61
C SER A 139 40.39 -21.40 -36.69
N ALA A 140 40.75 -20.13 -36.80
CA ALA A 140 41.98 -19.37 -36.63
C ALA A 140 41.56 -17.90 -36.91
N ILE A 141 42.26 -16.95 -36.27
CA ILE A 141 42.45 -15.56 -36.70
C ILE A 141 41.34 -14.55 -36.33
N GLU A 142 41.64 -13.75 -35.30
CA GLU A 142 41.16 -12.36 -35.11
C GLU A 142 41.56 -11.46 -36.30
N PRO A 143 40.84 -10.35 -36.51
CA PRO A 143 41.51 -9.10 -36.14
C PRO A 143 40.62 -8.13 -35.37
N ALA A 144 41.22 -7.61 -34.31
CA ALA A 144 40.83 -6.42 -33.58
C ALA A 144 40.76 -5.18 -34.49
N VAL A 145 39.73 -4.35 -34.29
CA VAL A 145 39.67 -2.95 -34.77
C VAL A 145 38.97 -2.09 -33.68
N PRO A 146 39.45 -0.87 -33.40
CA PRO A 146 39.57 -0.34 -32.04
C PRO A 146 38.46 0.64 -31.60
N GLU A 147 38.35 0.79 -30.27
CA GLU A 147 37.67 1.90 -29.59
C GLU A 147 38.30 3.27 -29.91
N PRO A 148 37.49 4.33 -30.06
CA PRO A 148 37.94 5.70 -29.88
C PRO A 148 37.21 6.42 -28.72
N PRO A 149 37.77 7.54 -28.21
CA PRO A 149 38.11 7.63 -26.79
C PRO A 149 37.26 8.59 -25.96
N ALA A 150 37.47 8.43 -24.64
CA ALA A 150 37.06 9.31 -23.57
C ALA A 150 37.23 10.82 -23.85
N ARG A 151 36.23 11.59 -23.44
CA ARG A 151 36.37 13.03 -23.15
C ARG A 151 36.16 13.27 -21.66
N ARG A 152 37.22 13.71 -20.97
CA ARG A 152 37.19 14.48 -19.71
C ARG A 152 37.74 15.89 -20.03
N PRO A 153 37.85 16.79 -19.05
CA PRO A 153 36.79 17.49 -18.34
C PRO A 153 36.87 19.01 -18.63
N ALA A 154 35.83 19.78 -18.32
CA ALA A 154 35.95 21.24 -18.23
C ALA A 154 35.48 21.70 -16.85
N GLU A 155 36.44 22.22 -16.08
CA GLU A 155 36.22 23.02 -14.87
C GLU A 155 35.58 24.38 -15.22
N SER A 156 34.59 24.78 -14.40
CA SER A 156 34.33 26.08 -13.71
C SER A 156 35.11 27.36 -14.10
N PRO A 157 34.71 28.59 -13.69
CA PRO A 157 33.62 29.02 -12.78
C PRO A 157 32.81 30.26 -13.25
N ALA A 158 31.72 30.64 -12.56
CA ALA A 158 31.46 32.05 -12.16
C ALA A 158 30.14 32.27 -11.39
N LYS A 159 30.32 32.71 -10.14
CA LYS A 159 29.44 33.54 -9.30
C LYS A 159 28.46 34.46 -10.03
N ARG A 160 27.24 34.55 -9.48
CA ARG A 160 26.41 35.75 -9.14
C ARG A 160 25.02 35.20 -8.78
N ARG A 161 24.25 35.68 -7.80
CA ARG A 161 24.34 36.80 -6.86
C ARG A 161 23.27 36.52 -5.81
N SER A 162 23.60 36.67 -4.54
CA SER A 162 22.63 36.88 -3.47
C SER A 162 21.81 38.14 -3.77
N ALA A 163 20.49 38.07 -3.66
CA ALA A 163 19.62 39.22 -3.49
C ALA A 163 18.29 38.80 -2.84
N ASP A 164 18.10 39.29 -1.62
CA ASP A 164 16.83 39.70 -1.02
C ASP A 164 15.73 38.66 -0.81
N VAL A 165 15.87 37.91 0.28
CA VAL A 165 14.73 37.49 1.11
C VAL A 165 14.15 38.76 1.72
N VAL A 166 13.01 39.21 1.20
CA VAL A 166 12.17 40.22 1.87
C VAL A 166 11.52 39.55 3.08
N PRO A 167 11.76 40.02 4.32
CA PRO A 167 10.97 39.56 5.45
C PRO A 167 9.56 40.12 5.30
N LEU A 168 8.57 39.24 5.11
CA LEU A 168 7.17 39.63 5.25
C LEU A 168 6.94 40.10 6.70
N PRO A 169 6.34 41.27 6.92
CA PRO A 169 6.00 41.71 8.26
C PRO A 169 4.96 40.78 8.87
N PHE A 170 5.30 40.28 10.06
CA PHE A 170 4.48 39.48 10.95
C PHE A 170 3.20 40.26 11.30
N THR A 171 2.10 39.99 10.59
CA THR A 171 0.78 40.53 10.93
C THR A 171 0.10 39.58 11.92
N ALA A 172 0.10 40.02 13.17
CA ALA A 172 -0.87 39.79 14.25
C ALA A 172 -1.66 38.47 14.23
N GLU A 173 -1.36 37.62 15.21
CA GLU A 173 -2.26 36.56 15.69
C GLU A 173 -3.67 37.13 15.97
N PRO A 174 -4.74 36.52 15.42
CA PRO A 174 -6.08 36.78 15.92
C PRO A 174 -6.20 36.19 17.33
N THR A 175 -6.50 37.07 18.28
CA THR A 175 -6.78 36.73 19.67
C THR A 175 -7.90 35.67 19.73
N PRO A 176 -7.70 34.52 20.39
CA PRO A 176 -8.76 33.53 20.55
C PRO A 176 -9.89 34.13 21.41
N PRO A 177 -11.17 33.99 21.03
CA PRO A 177 -12.28 34.38 21.90
C PRO A 177 -12.32 33.47 23.14
N ALA A 178 -12.66 34.11 24.26
CA ALA A 178 -12.65 33.55 25.60
C ALA A 178 -13.36 32.19 25.73
N SER A 179 -12.73 31.29 26.48
CA SER A 179 -13.25 29.99 26.87
C SER A 179 -14.60 30.12 27.61
N PRO A 180 -15.60 29.26 27.32
CA PRO A 180 -16.79 29.13 28.17
C PRO A 180 -16.42 28.55 29.55
N PRO A 181 -17.19 28.85 30.61
CA PRO A 181 -16.90 28.36 31.95
C PRO A 181 -16.98 26.83 32.03
N MET A 182 -15.93 26.23 32.60
CA MET A 182 -15.85 24.80 32.91
C MET A 182 -16.99 24.38 33.83
N MET A 183 -17.84 23.45 33.37
CA MET A 183 -18.63 22.61 34.26
C MET A 183 -17.71 21.58 34.93
N PRO A 184 -17.88 21.27 36.23
CA PRO A 184 -17.11 20.22 36.87
C PRO A 184 -17.49 18.85 36.29
N PRO A 185 -16.52 17.94 36.11
CA PRO A 185 -16.81 16.57 35.68
C PRO A 185 -17.59 15.82 36.77
N PRO A 186 -18.51 14.91 36.40
CA PRO A 186 -19.15 14.03 37.38
C PRO A 186 -18.10 13.14 38.06
N PRO A 187 -18.38 12.68 39.29
CA PRO A 187 -17.44 11.84 40.03
C PRO A 187 -17.11 10.56 39.25
N ARG A 188 -15.81 10.34 39.02
CA ARG A 188 -15.29 9.08 38.50
C ARG A 188 -15.61 7.97 39.49
N MET A 189 -16.65 7.18 39.21
CA MET A 189 -16.77 5.87 39.84
C MET A 189 -15.64 5.00 39.32
N THR A 190 -14.68 4.73 40.20
CA THR A 190 -13.69 3.66 40.05
C THR A 190 -14.44 2.33 40.04
N ALA A 191 -14.68 1.80 38.86
CA ALA A 191 -14.96 0.39 38.68
C ALA A 191 -13.87 -0.16 37.77
N GLU A 192 -12.88 -0.82 38.38
CA GLU A 192 -12.03 -1.77 37.68
C GLU A 192 -12.93 -2.77 36.95
N PRO A 193 -12.80 -2.95 35.63
CA PRO A 193 -13.45 -4.07 34.97
C PRO A 193 -12.57 -5.30 35.15
N GLU A 194 -13.01 -6.22 36.01
CA GLU A 194 -12.52 -7.59 36.03
C GLU A 194 -12.59 -8.22 34.62
N PRO A 195 -11.60 -9.06 34.22
CA PRO A 195 -11.58 -9.69 32.91
C PRO A 195 -12.63 -10.81 32.85
N SER A 196 -13.87 -10.46 32.51
CA SER A 196 -14.90 -11.45 32.20
C SER A 196 -14.67 -12.05 30.81
N THR A 197 -14.00 -13.20 30.81
CA THR A 197 -13.96 -14.16 29.71
C THR A 197 -15.36 -14.72 29.47
N ARG A 198 -16.17 -14.03 28.66
CA ARG A 198 -17.36 -14.62 28.02
C ARG A 198 -17.20 -14.60 26.51
N HIS A 199 -16.53 -15.63 26.00
CA HIS A 199 -16.66 -16.03 24.61
C HIS A 199 -18.04 -16.67 24.42
N GLY A 200 -18.99 -15.92 23.86
CA GLY A 200 -20.32 -16.46 23.52
C GLY A 200 -21.23 -15.47 22.81
N LYS A 201 -21.32 -15.60 21.47
CA LYS A 201 -22.31 -14.98 20.56
C LYS A 201 -22.58 -13.47 20.75
N GLY A 202 -21.53 -12.65 20.75
CA GLY A 202 -21.67 -11.21 20.56
C GLY A 202 -21.83 -10.83 19.08
N PRO A 203 -22.39 -9.64 18.77
CA PRO A 203 -22.36 -9.11 17.41
C PRO A 203 -20.92 -9.05 16.90
N ARG A 204 -20.70 -9.36 15.63
CA ARG A 204 -19.39 -9.30 15.00
C ARG A 204 -19.37 -8.15 14.02
N CYS A 205 -18.19 -7.57 13.82
CA CYS A 205 -18.00 -6.55 12.81
C CYS A 205 -18.30 -7.13 11.43
N SER A 206 -19.14 -6.46 10.64
CA SER A 206 -19.47 -6.84 9.26
C SER A 206 -18.24 -6.83 8.33
N TYR A 207 -17.23 -6.02 8.65
CA TYR A 207 -16.03 -5.89 7.84
C TYR A 207 -14.91 -6.85 8.26
N CYS A 208 -14.48 -6.80 9.52
CA CYS A 208 -13.32 -7.59 9.98
C CYS A 208 -13.67 -8.86 10.77
N GLY A 209 -14.94 -9.12 11.05
CA GLY A 209 -15.39 -10.27 11.86
C GLY A 209 -15.00 -10.24 13.34
N GLY A 210 -14.35 -9.16 13.79
CA GLY A 210 -13.95 -8.95 15.18
C GLY A 210 -15.15 -8.89 16.12
N ALA A 211 -14.99 -9.42 17.34
CA ALA A 211 -16.06 -9.44 18.34
C ALA A 211 -16.36 -8.01 18.82
N LEU A 212 -17.62 -7.59 18.72
CA LEU A 212 -18.04 -6.30 19.25
C LEU A 212 -18.46 -6.47 20.72
N PRO A 213 -18.12 -5.50 21.59
CA PRO A 213 -18.58 -5.49 22.98
C PRO A 213 -20.10 -5.60 23.07
N THR A 214 -20.59 -6.59 23.83
CA THR A 214 -22.03 -6.75 24.12
C THR A 214 -22.47 -5.77 25.22
N GLY A 215 -23.70 -5.28 25.14
CA GLY A 215 -24.30 -4.45 26.20
C GLY A 215 -24.09 -2.94 26.04
N ARG A 216 -23.49 -2.47 24.93
CA ARG A 216 -23.49 -1.06 24.54
C ARG A 216 -23.67 -0.91 23.02
N PRO A 217 -24.32 0.16 22.53
CA PRO A 217 -24.29 0.49 21.11
C PRO A 217 -22.84 0.82 20.70
N VAL A 218 -22.33 0.11 19.70
CA VAL A 218 -20.97 0.31 19.18
C VAL A 218 -21.08 0.92 17.79
N ASN A 219 -20.82 2.22 17.68
CA ASN A 219 -20.82 2.92 16.38
C ASN A 219 -19.57 2.62 15.56
N PHE A 220 -18.43 2.32 16.19
CA PHE A 220 -17.18 2.02 15.50
C PHE A 220 -16.57 0.73 16.02
N CYS A 221 -16.15 -0.15 15.11
CA CYS A 221 -15.48 -1.38 15.51
C CYS A 221 -14.10 -1.07 16.14
N PRO A 222 -13.79 -1.54 17.36
CA PRO A 222 -12.50 -1.31 18.00
C PRO A 222 -11.35 -2.09 17.34
N HIS A 223 -11.65 -3.04 16.44
CA HIS A 223 -10.63 -3.85 15.78
C HIS A 223 -10.19 -3.28 14.42
N CYS A 224 -11.13 -2.77 13.60
CA CYS A 224 -10.83 -2.23 12.27
C CYS A 224 -11.17 -0.75 12.09
N GLY A 225 -11.89 -0.13 13.03
CA GLY A 225 -12.33 1.26 12.95
C GLY A 225 -13.55 1.49 12.04
N GLN A 226 -14.14 0.45 11.46
CA GLN A 226 -15.29 0.58 10.57
C GLN A 226 -16.52 1.09 11.33
N ASN A 227 -17.23 2.07 10.74
CA ASN A 227 -18.52 2.53 11.25
C ASN A 227 -19.55 1.39 11.12
N GLN A 228 -20.07 0.92 12.25
CA GLN A 228 -21.08 -0.13 12.35
C GLN A 228 -22.52 0.40 12.28
N ALA A 229 -22.72 1.73 12.23
CA ALA A 229 -24.03 2.33 12.00
C ALA A 229 -24.40 2.37 10.50
N LEU A 230 -23.42 2.13 9.62
CA LEU A 230 -23.59 2.10 8.18
C LEU A 230 -23.46 0.65 7.67
N THR A 231 -24.36 0.26 6.79
CA THR A 231 -24.28 -0.94 5.98
C THR A 231 -23.88 -0.58 4.54
N ARG A 232 -23.30 -1.53 3.81
CA ARG A 232 -22.95 -1.34 2.39
C ARG A 232 -23.92 -2.11 1.52
N CYS A 233 -24.38 -1.50 0.44
CA CYS A 233 -25.19 -2.18 -0.56
C CYS A 233 -24.39 -3.34 -1.19
N PRO A 234 -24.93 -4.56 -1.30
CA PRO A 234 -24.22 -5.68 -1.89
C PRO A 234 -24.00 -5.52 -3.41
N GLU A 235 -24.80 -4.67 -4.07
CA GLU A 235 -24.74 -4.47 -5.51
C GLU A 235 -23.80 -3.33 -5.91
N CYS A 236 -24.00 -2.13 -5.36
CA CYS A 236 -23.22 -0.95 -5.74
C CYS A 236 -22.21 -0.49 -4.68
N GLN A 237 -22.12 -1.18 -3.54
CA GLN A 237 -21.23 -0.87 -2.42
C GLN A 237 -21.38 0.53 -1.80
N ALA A 238 -22.44 1.26 -2.15
CA ALA A 238 -22.75 2.54 -1.53
C ALA A 238 -23.01 2.38 -0.03
N GLU A 239 -22.52 3.34 0.75
CA GLU A 239 -22.70 3.39 2.20
C GLU A 239 -24.10 3.93 2.52
N MET A 240 -24.83 3.22 3.38
CA MET A 240 -26.22 3.51 3.73
C MET A 240 -26.47 3.22 5.21
N GLU A 241 -27.34 3.99 5.86
CA GLU A 241 -27.70 3.73 7.26
C GLU A 241 -28.49 2.43 7.42
N ILE A 242 -28.35 1.81 8.58
CA ILE A 242 -29.10 0.59 8.93
C ILE A 242 -30.58 0.93 9.09
N GLY A 243 -31.46 0.24 8.34
CA GLY A 243 -32.91 0.42 8.36
C GLY A 243 -33.52 0.90 7.03
N TRP A 244 -32.68 1.26 6.05
CA TRP A 244 -33.15 1.59 4.71
C TRP A 244 -33.56 0.32 3.95
N ARG A 245 -34.79 0.32 3.41
CA ARG A 245 -35.31 -0.85 2.66
C ARG A 245 -34.67 -0.99 1.27
N HIS A 246 -34.28 0.13 0.66
CA HIS A 246 -33.69 0.17 -0.68
C HIS A 246 -32.47 1.10 -0.71
N CYS A 247 -31.47 0.74 -1.50
CA CYS A 247 -30.29 1.57 -1.72
C CYS A 247 -30.66 2.86 -2.48
N ILE A 248 -30.23 4.03 -1.98
CA ILE A 248 -30.42 5.32 -2.68
C ILE A 248 -29.76 5.36 -4.06
N ASN A 249 -28.65 4.65 -4.23
CA ASN A 249 -27.82 4.80 -5.42
C ASN A 249 -28.21 3.83 -6.56
N CYS A 250 -28.58 2.58 -6.23
CA CYS A 250 -28.94 1.58 -7.23
C CYS A 250 -30.36 1.00 -7.09
N GLY A 251 -31.11 1.37 -6.04
CA GLY A 251 -32.47 0.85 -5.80
C GLY A 251 -32.53 -0.57 -5.24
N HIS A 252 -31.38 -1.23 -5.01
CA HIS A 252 -31.33 -2.61 -4.48
C HIS A 252 -32.02 -2.76 -3.14
N ALA A 253 -32.83 -3.81 -2.97
CA ALA A 253 -33.49 -4.12 -1.70
C ALA A 253 -32.48 -4.65 -0.67
N MET A 254 -32.45 -4.06 0.52
CA MET A 254 -31.50 -4.38 1.60
C MET A 254 -32.09 -5.26 2.70
N GLY A 255 -33.37 -5.63 2.60
CA GLY A 255 -34.07 -6.51 3.54
C GLY A 255 -35.32 -7.11 2.90
N GLU A 256 -35.58 -8.38 3.20
CA GLU A 256 -36.80 -9.11 2.81
C GLU A 256 -37.94 -8.72 3.78
N GLU A 257 -39.17 -8.61 3.27
CA GLU A 257 -40.39 -8.33 4.07
C GLU A 257 -40.68 -9.39 5.13
#